data_AF-A0A8T0TBQ3-F1
#
_entry.id   AF-A0A8T0TBQ3-F1
#
_cell.length_a   1.000
_cell.length_b   1.000
_cell.length_c   1.000
_cell.angle_alpha   90.00
_cell.angle_beta   90.00
_cell.angle_gamma   90.00
#
_symmetry.space_group_name_H-M   'P 1'
#
loop_
_entity.id
_entity.type
_entity.pdbx_description
1 polymer ?
#
loop_
_entity_poly.entity_id
_entity_poly.type
_entity_poly.pdbx_seq_one_letter_code
_entity_poly.pdbx_strand_id
1 'polypeptide(L)'
;MKDPTIKSLLYFMLAPTLCYQPTYPRTTCIRKGWVIRQLVKCLIFTGLMGFIIEQYINPIVKNSKHPLKGNFLNAIERVLKLSVPTLYVWLCMFYCFFHLWLNILSELLRFGDREFYKDWWNAKTVEEYWRMWNMPVHKWIIRHIYFPCIRKGLSRGVAILISFLVSAVFHEICVAVPCHIFKFWAFFGIMFQIPLVFLTRYLQDKFQNIMVGNMIFWFFFSIVGQPMCVLLYYHDVMNRQAQFGKMQGPIRSSTPTTTDGTIEA
;
A
#
# COMPACT_ATOMS: atom_id res chain seq x y z
N MET A 1 -11.38 29.20 22.22
CA MET A 1 -10.76 27.88 21.92
C MET A 1 -9.69 27.65 22.98
N LYS A 2 -9.56 26.45 23.56
CA LYS A 2 -8.43 26.15 24.45
C LYS A 2 -7.16 26.01 23.61
N ASP A 3 -6.10 26.70 24.01
CA ASP A 3 -4.81 26.60 23.31
C ASP A 3 -4.24 25.18 23.41
N PRO A 4 -3.56 24.70 22.35
CA PRO A 4 -2.95 23.37 22.35
C PRO A 4 -1.84 23.32 23.40
N THR A 5 -2.00 22.43 24.38
CA THR A 5 -0.93 22.10 25.33
C THR A 5 0.08 21.13 24.68
N ILE A 6 1.35 21.17 25.10
CA ILE A 6 2.36 20.21 24.62
C ILE A 6 1.90 18.76 24.86
N LYS A 7 1.25 18.49 26.00
CA LYS A 7 0.69 17.18 26.33
C LYS A 7 -0.40 16.73 25.34
N SER A 8 -1.29 17.62 24.91
CA SER A 8 -2.33 17.28 23.93
C SER A 8 -1.74 17.07 22.53
N LEU A 9 -0.68 17.80 22.19
CA LEU A 9 0.06 17.60 20.95
C LEU A 9 0.78 16.25 20.93
N LEU A 10 1.55 15.93 21.97
CA LEU A 10 2.23 14.62 22.10
C LEU A 10 1.23 13.45 22.06
N TYR A 11 0.08 13.61 22.71
CA TYR A 11 -0.98 12.61 22.63
C TYR A 11 -1.50 12.43 21.20
N PHE A 12 -1.72 13.54 20.47
CA PHE A 12 -2.16 13.49 19.08
C PHE A 12 -1.14 12.81 18.16
N MET A 13 0.15 13.09 18.33
CA MET A 13 1.21 12.48 17.53
C MET A 13 1.26 10.94 17.64
N LEU A 14 0.78 10.38 18.75
CA LEU A 14 0.70 8.93 18.97
C LEU A 14 -0.70 8.36 18.63
N ALA A 15 -1.75 9.18 18.69
CA ALA A 15 -3.10 8.72 18.47
C ALA A 15 -3.29 8.24 17.02
N PRO A 16 -4.08 7.17 16.78
CA PRO A 16 -4.32 6.63 15.44
C PRO A 16 -5.32 7.50 14.64
N THR A 17 -5.10 8.81 14.59
CA THR A 17 -5.89 9.79 13.85
C THR A 17 -4.97 10.86 13.25
N LEU A 18 -5.32 11.33 12.06
CA LEU A 18 -4.57 12.39 11.37
C LEU A 18 -5.20 13.78 11.57
N CYS A 19 -6.36 13.85 12.22
CA CYS A 19 -7.12 15.07 12.39
C CYS A 19 -7.08 15.52 13.85
N TYR A 20 -6.34 16.59 14.13
CA TYR A 20 -6.26 17.16 15.48
C TYR A 20 -7.65 17.61 15.97
N GLN A 21 -7.96 17.27 17.23
CA GLN A 21 -9.11 17.77 17.97
C GLN A 21 -8.68 18.14 19.41
N PRO A 22 -9.23 19.21 20.01
CA PRO A 22 -8.89 19.60 21.38
C PRO A 22 -9.24 18.53 22.42
N THR A 23 -10.32 17.78 22.18
CA THR A 23 -10.80 16.71 23.04
C THR A 23 -11.11 15.49 22.18
N TYR A 24 -10.64 14.33 22.60
CA TYR A 24 -10.96 13.03 21.98
C TYR A 24 -11.80 12.17 22.92
N PRO A 25 -12.70 11.33 22.40
CA PRO A 25 -13.37 10.32 23.21
C PRO A 25 -12.33 9.37 23.83
N ARG A 26 -12.51 9.02 25.11
CA ARG A 26 -11.58 8.19 25.88
C ARG A 26 -12.27 6.96 26.45
N THR A 27 -11.56 5.84 26.48
CA THR A 27 -12.01 4.66 27.21
C THR A 27 -11.66 4.76 28.71
N THR A 28 -12.42 4.09 29.56
CA THR A 28 -12.26 4.13 31.03
C THR A 28 -11.04 3.35 31.51
N CYS A 29 -10.78 2.18 30.93
CA CYS A 29 -9.67 1.31 31.30
C CYS A 29 -9.00 0.67 30.06
N ILE A 30 -7.82 0.09 30.28
CA ILE A 30 -7.08 -0.70 29.28
C ILE A 30 -7.35 -2.18 29.55
N ARG A 31 -7.93 -2.87 28.57
CA ARG A 31 -8.23 -4.31 28.64
C ARG A 31 -7.01 -5.14 28.24
N LYS A 32 -6.06 -5.32 29.17
CA LYS A 32 -4.77 -6.01 28.94
C LYS A 32 -4.93 -7.38 28.27
N GLY A 33 -5.86 -8.23 28.73
CA GLY A 33 -6.09 -9.55 28.14
C GLY A 33 -6.59 -9.49 26.70
N TRP A 34 -7.38 -8.47 26.34
CA TRP A 34 -7.79 -8.24 24.96
C TRP A 34 -6.60 -7.78 24.10
N VAL A 35 -5.75 -6.87 24.61
CA VAL A 35 -4.53 -6.42 23.90
C VAL A 35 -3.61 -7.58 23.57
N ILE A 36 -3.33 -8.46 24.54
CA ILE A 36 -2.47 -9.63 24.34
C ILE A 36 -3.04 -10.55 23.25
N ARG A 37 -4.36 -10.82 23.27
CA ARG A 37 -5.00 -11.62 22.22
C ARG A 37 -4.86 -10.99 20.83
N GLN A 38 -5.00 -9.67 20.71
CA GLN A 38 -4.82 -9.00 19.42
C GLN A 38 -3.36 -8.99 18.97
N LEU A 39 -2.40 -8.86 19.89
CA LEU A 39 -0.97 -8.97 19.60
C LEU A 39 -0.60 -10.36 19.06
N VAL A 40 -1.11 -11.43 19.69
CA VAL A 40 -0.89 -12.82 19.21
C VAL A 40 -1.46 -13.00 17.80
N LYS A 41 -2.69 -12.52 17.53
CA LYS A 41 -3.25 -12.53 16.18
C LYS A 41 -2.38 -11.76 15.19
N CYS A 42 -1.86 -10.60 15.59
CA CYS A 42 -1.01 -9.78 14.74
C CYS A 42 0.25 -10.55 14.32
N LEU A 43 0.91 -11.23 15.27
CA LEU A 43 2.08 -12.07 14.99
C LEU A 43 1.75 -13.23 14.03
N ILE A 44 0.63 -13.92 14.23
CA ILE A 44 0.19 -15.03 13.37
C ILE A 44 -0.03 -14.54 11.93
N PHE A 45 -0.79 -13.45 11.75
CA PHE A 45 -1.07 -12.93 10.41
C PHE A 45 0.17 -12.33 9.74
N THR A 46 1.10 -11.72 10.49
CA THR A 46 2.40 -11.29 9.96
C THR A 46 3.24 -12.49 9.50
N GLY A 47 3.28 -13.58 10.28
CA GLY A 47 3.93 -14.83 9.87
C GLY A 47 3.30 -15.44 8.61
N LEU A 48 1.96 -15.45 8.52
CA LEU A 48 1.22 -15.91 7.34
C LEU A 48 1.56 -15.08 6.10
N MET A 49 1.64 -13.76 6.22
CA MET A 49 2.08 -12.91 5.12
C MET A 49 3.49 -13.27 4.66
N GLY A 50 4.43 -13.44 5.59
CA GLY A 50 5.81 -13.86 5.29
C GLY A 50 5.86 -15.20 4.56
N PHE A 51 5.07 -16.18 5.01
CA PHE A 51 4.94 -17.48 4.35
C PHE A 51 4.42 -17.35 2.92
N ILE A 52 3.36 -16.57 2.69
CA ILE A 52 2.80 -16.39 1.34
C ILE A 52 3.82 -15.72 0.41
N ILE A 53 4.54 -14.71 0.93
CA ILE A 53 5.58 -14.00 0.17
C ILE A 53 6.70 -14.99 -0.22
N GLU A 54 7.25 -15.74 0.74
CA GLU A 54 8.39 -16.63 0.48
C GLU A 54 8.04 -17.85 -0.36
N GLN A 55 6.87 -18.47 -0.14
CA GLN A 55 6.51 -19.72 -0.79
C GLN A 55 5.77 -19.55 -2.12
N TYR A 56 5.02 -18.46 -2.30
CA TYR A 56 4.20 -18.26 -3.50
C TYR A 56 4.67 -17.08 -4.33
N ILE A 57 4.85 -15.90 -3.74
CA ILE A 57 5.20 -14.70 -4.51
C ILE A 57 6.65 -14.81 -5.03
N ASN A 58 7.62 -15.01 -4.13
CA ASN A 58 9.05 -15.01 -4.48
C ASN A 58 9.38 -16.00 -5.62
N PRO A 59 8.91 -17.27 -5.63
CA PRO A 59 9.20 -18.19 -6.72
C PRO A 59 8.56 -17.75 -8.05
N ILE A 60 7.35 -17.19 -8.04
CA ILE A 60 6.68 -16.75 -9.26
C ILE A 60 7.42 -15.55 -9.88
N VAL A 61 7.85 -14.60 -9.05
CA VAL A 61 8.52 -13.39 -9.53
C VAL A 61 9.99 -13.66 -9.91
N LYS A 62 10.71 -14.54 -9.21
CA LYS A 62 12.07 -14.97 -9.64
C LYS A 62 12.06 -15.64 -11.02
N ASN A 63 11.00 -16.38 -11.32
CA ASN A 63 10.83 -17.06 -12.60
C ASN A 63 10.15 -16.20 -13.68
N SER A 64 9.81 -14.94 -13.39
CA SER A 64 9.20 -14.05 -14.38
C SER A 64 10.25 -13.27 -15.19
N LYS A 65 9.93 -12.99 -16.45
CA LYS A 65 10.63 -11.98 -17.25
C LYS A 65 9.92 -10.64 -17.06
N HIS A 66 10.63 -9.54 -17.30
CA HIS A 66 10.07 -8.20 -17.20
C HIS A 66 8.73 -8.10 -17.98
N PRO A 67 7.62 -7.67 -17.36
CA PRO A 67 6.27 -7.76 -17.95
C PRO A 67 6.14 -7.00 -19.26
N LEU A 68 6.92 -5.91 -19.44
CA LEU A 68 6.94 -5.10 -20.66
C LEU A 68 7.91 -5.58 -21.76
N LYS A 69 8.69 -6.66 -21.53
CA LYS A 69 9.69 -7.17 -22.51
C LYS A 69 9.39 -8.58 -23.01
N GLY A 70 8.36 -9.25 -22.47
CA GLY A 70 7.96 -10.60 -22.88
C GLY A 70 6.74 -10.61 -23.78
N ASN A 71 6.36 -11.79 -24.27
CA ASN A 71 5.08 -11.99 -24.96
C ASN A 71 3.91 -11.59 -24.04
N PHE A 72 2.95 -10.84 -24.57
CA PHE A 72 1.79 -10.33 -23.82
C PHE A 72 1.03 -11.44 -23.07
N LEU A 73 0.87 -12.62 -23.69
CA LEU A 73 0.25 -13.79 -23.07
C LEU A 73 1.02 -14.27 -21.82
N ASN A 74 2.35 -14.27 -21.87
CA ASN A 74 3.18 -14.65 -20.73
C ASN A 74 3.05 -13.61 -19.59
N ALA A 75 2.93 -12.32 -19.91
CA ALA A 75 2.70 -11.29 -18.92
C ALA A 75 1.34 -11.48 -18.22
N ILE A 76 0.27 -11.74 -18.98
CA ILE A 76 -1.06 -12.04 -18.43
C ILE A 76 -1.03 -13.28 -17.54
N GLU A 77 -0.40 -14.37 -17.99
CA GLU A 77 -0.29 -15.60 -17.20
C GLU A 77 0.37 -15.33 -15.83
N ARG A 78 1.44 -14.53 -15.81
CA ARG A 78 2.16 -14.20 -14.57
C ARG A 78 1.35 -13.29 -13.65
N VAL A 79 0.66 -12.30 -14.22
CA VAL A 79 -0.26 -11.42 -13.47
C VAL A 79 -1.37 -12.25 -12.81
N LEU A 80 -1.97 -13.17 -13.56
CA LEU A 80 -3.03 -14.05 -13.03
C LEU A 80 -2.50 -14.98 -11.93
N LYS A 81 -1.32 -15.59 -12.11
CA LYS A 81 -0.69 -16.43 -11.07
C LYS A 81 -0.36 -15.63 -9.80
N LEU A 82 0.00 -14.35 -9.92
CA LEU A 82 0.28 -13.49 -8.77
C LEU A 82 -0.98 -12.90 -8.13
N SER A 83 -2.08 -12.76 -8.87
CA SER A 83 -3.32 -12.12 -8.39
C SER A 83 -3.79 -12.63 -7.03
N VAL A 84 -3.91 -13.95 -6.91
CA VAL A 84 -4.38 -14.63 -5.69
C VAL A 84 -3.42 -14.41 -4.51
N PRO A 85 -2.13 -14.78 -4.56
CA PRO A 85 -1.25 -14.61 -3.41
C PRO A 85 -1.06 -13.14 -3.03
N THR A 86 -1.01 -12.20 -3.99
CA THR A 86 -0.90 -10.77 -3.65
C THR A 86 -2.15 -10.24 -2.97
N LEU A 87 -3.34 -10.68 -3.43
CA LEU A 87 -4.61 -10.30 -2.81
C LEU A 87 -4.66 -10.77 -1.34
N TYR A 88 -4.28 -12.02 -1.07
CA TYR A 88 -4.26 -12.53 0.31
C TYR A 88 -3.27 -11.78 1.19
N VAL A 89 -2.05 -11.49 0.70
CA VAL A 89 -1.07 -10.68 1.46
C VAL A 89 -1.64 -9.30 1.77
N TRP A 90 -2.32 -8.68 0.81
CA TRP A 90 -2.91 -7.37 1.01
C TRP A 90 -4.08 -7.37 1.99
N LEU A 91 -4.96 -8.38 1.94
CA LEU A 91 -6.05 -8.55 2.92
C LEU A 91 -5.50 -8.83 4.32
N CYS A 92 -4.44 -9.62 4.43
CA CYS A 92 -3.75 -9.83 5.70
C CYS A 92 -3.12 -8.52 6.22
N MET A 93 -2.47 -7.75 5.35
CA MET A 93 -1.90 -6.45 5.68
C MET A 93 -2.98 -5.50 6.19
N PHE A 94 -4.14 -5.44 5.51
CA PHE A 94 -5.29 -4.66 5.95
C PHE A 94 -5.69 -5.01 7.37
N TYR A 95 -5.93 -6.30 7.61
CA TYR A 95 -6.39 -6.78 8.91
C TYR A 95 -5.34 -6.54 10.00
N CYS A 96 -4.07 -6.86 9.75
CA CYS A 96 -2.96 -6.58 10.65
C CYS A 96 -2.85 -5.11 11.01
N PHE A 97 -2.90 -4.21 10.03
CA PHE A 97 -2.67 -2.80 10.27
C PHE A 97 -3.92 -2.09 10.79
N PHE A 98 -5.01 -2.07 10.01
CA PHE A 98 -6.20 -1.29 10.34
C PHE A 98 -7.02 -1.92 11.45
N HIS A 99 -7.16 -3.25 11.46
CA HIS A 99 -7.98 -3.91 12.45
C HIS A 99 -7.22 -4.27 13.72
N LEU A 100 -6.00 -4.81 13.65
CA LEU A 100 -5.26 -5.22 14.85
C LEU A 100 -4.42 -4.08 15.41
N TRP A 101 -3.47 -3.54 14.63
CA TRP A 101 -2.48 -2.58 15.12
C TRP A 101 -3.09 -1.26 15.57
N LEU A 102 -3.92 -0.60 14.76
CA LEU A 102 -4.55 0.67 15.15
C LEU A 102 -5.47 0.50 16.37
N ASN A 103 -6.12 -0.63 16.51
CA ASN A 103 -6.96 -0.96 17.65
C ASN A 103 -6.14 -1.24 18.92
N ILE A 104 -5.02 -1.95 18.82
CA ILE A 104 -4.06 -2.13 19.91
C ILE A 104 -3.56 -0.76 20.37
N LEU A 105 -3.09 0.06 19.43
CA LEU A 105 -2.60 1.42 19.71
C LEU A 105 -3.70 2.27 20.37
N SER A 106 -4.93 2.20 19.86
CA SER A 106 -6.08 2.90 20.43
C SER A 106 -6.40 2.45 21.86
N GLU A 107 -6.28 1.16 22.17
CA GLU A 107 -6.54 0.64 23.51
C GLU A 107 -5.44 1.09 24.48
N LEU A 108 -4.17 1.04 24.07
CA LEU A 108 -3.03 1.48 24.88
C LEU A 108 -3.10 2.99 25.19
N LEU A 109 -3.54 3.80 24.22
CA LEU A 109 -3.71 5.24 24.37
C LEU A 109 -5.06 5.65 25.00
N ARG A 110 -5.93 4.68 25.29
CA ARG A 110 -7.32 4.90 25.71
C ARG A 110 -8.11 5.79 24.74
N PHE A 111 -7.84 5.67 23.45
CA PHE A 111 -8.54 6.35 22.37
C PHE A 111 -9.86 5.63 22.07
N GLY A 112 -10.96 6.38 22.10
CA GLY A 112 -12.33 5.87 21.97
C GLY A 112 -12.85 5.85 20.53
N ASP A 113 -12.34 6.69 19.63
CA ASP A 113 -12.75 6.70 18.23
C ASP A 113 -11.99 5.61 17.46
N ARG A 114 -12.64 4.47 17.22
CA ARG A 114 -12.01 3.29 16.61
C ARG A 114 -12.56 2.99 15.22
N GLU A 115 -13.22 3.96 14.60
CA GLU A 115 -13.72 3.85 13.23
C GLU A 115 -12.58 4.09 12.23
N PHE A 116 -11.67 3.11 12.10
CA PHE A 116 -10.53 3.18 11.19
C PHE A 116 -10.88 2.82 9.74
N TYR A 117 -11.93 2.04 9.54
CA TYR A 117 -12.44 1.59 8.25
C TYR A 117 -13.96 1.30 8.35
N LYS A 118 -14.62 1.17 7.20
CA LYS A 118 -16.03 0.72 7.06
C LYS A 118 -16.09 -0.51 6.16
N ASP A 119 -17.30 -0.99 5.86
CA ASP A 119 -17.56 -2.20 5.05
C ASP A 119 -17.21 -2.00 3.55
N TRP A 120 -15.94 -1.65 3.27
CA TRP A 120 -15.42 -1.30 1.96
C TRP A 120 -15.49 -2.46 0.97
N TRP A 121 -15.52 -3.71 1.45
CA TRP A 121 -15.67 -4.90 0.60
C TRP A 121 -17.03 -4.96 -0.11
N ASN A 122 -18.04 -4.29 0.45
CA ASN A 122 -19.38 -4.15 -0.11
C ASN A 122 -19.55 -2.85 -0.92
N ALA A 123 -18.46 -2.11 -1.18
CA ALA A 123 -18.53 -0.87 -1.94
C ALA A 123 -19.10 -1.11 -3.34
N LYS A 124 -20.03 -0.25 -3.75
CA LYS A 124 -20.72 -0.33 -5.05
C LYS A 124 -19.91 0.35 -6.15
N THR A 125 -19.05 1.30 -5.78
CA THR A 125 -18.19 2.03 -6.70
C THR A 125 -16.77 2.13 -6.15
N VAL A 126 -15.80 2.36 -7.03
CA VAL A 126 -14.40 2.54 -6.64
C VAL A 126 -14.23 3.78 -5.75
N GLU A 127 -15.04 4.81 -5.97
CA GLU A 127 -15.05 5.97 -5.08
C GLU A 127 -15.47 5.59 -3.66
N GLU A 128 -16.58 4.87 -3.52
CA GLU A 128 -17.09 4.44 -2.21
C GLU A 128 -16.04 3.62 -1.45
N TYR A 129 -15.35 2.73 -2.16
CA TYR A 129 -14.22 1.98 -1.60
C TYR A 129 -13.15 2.92 -1.01
N TRP A 130 -12.68 3.92 -1.76
CA TRP A 130 -11.64 4.84 -1.28
C TRP A 130 -12.09 5.70 -0.09
N ARG A 131 -13.39 5.88 0.09
CA ARG A 131 -13.97 6.60 1.23
C ARG A 131 -14.10 5.73 2.48
N MET A 132 -14.14 4.41 2.33
CA MET A 132 -14.42 3.45 3.40
C MET A 132 -13.19 2.67 3.86
N TRP A 133 -12.19 2.49 2.99
CA TRP A 133 -10.99 1.68 3.24
C TRP A 133 -10.12 2.21 4.39
N ASN A 134 -9.79 3.50 4.35
CA ASN A 134 -8.88 4.15 5.31
C ASN A 134 -9.50 5.46 5.79
N MET A 135 -10.32 5.37 6.84
CA MET A 135 -11.05 6.50 7.39
C MET A 135 -10.13 7.61 7.92
N PRO A 136 -9.00 7.34 8.62
CA PRO A 136 -8.09 8.39 9.06
C PRO A 136 -7.57 9.27 7.92
N VAL A 137 -7.08 8.66 6.83
CA VAL A 137 -6.59 9.40 5.66
C VAL A 137 -7.74 10.05 4.92
N HIS A 138 -8.87 9.36 4.75
CA HIS A 138 -10.04 9.93 4.09
C HIS A 138 -10.56 11.19 4.81
N LYS A 139 -10.72 11.13 6.13
CA LYS A 139 -11.12 12.27 6.98
C LYS A 139 -10.11 13.42 6.86
N TRP A 140 -8.81 13.11 6.78
CA TRP A 140 -7.76 14.12 6.60
C TRP A 140 -7.81 14.81 5.24
N ILE A 141 -7.92 14.05 4.14
CA ILE A 141 -8.05 14.58 2.78
C ILE A 141 -9.31 15.45 2.66
N ILE A 142 -10.44 14.98 3.18
CA ILE A 142 -11.68 15.74 3.14
C ILE A 142 -11.52 17.09 3.86
N ARG A 143 -10.96 17.07 5.08
CA ARG A 143 -10.85 18.24 5.94
C ARG A 143 -9.84 19.27 5.44
N HIS A 144 -8.67 18.81 4.97
CA HIS A 144 -7.53 19.70 4.69
C HIS A 144 -7.30 19.96 3.20
N ILE A 145 -7.91 19.17 2.30
CA ILE A 145 -7.75 19.34 0.85
C ILE A 145 -9.11 19.65 0.22
N TYR A 146 -10.05 18.72 0.30
CA TYR A 146 -11.31 18.80 -0.43
C TYR A 146 -12.16 20.02 -0.02
N PHE A 147 -12.49 20.17 1.28
CA PHE A 147 -13.31 21.30 1.72
C PHE A 147 -12.65 22.67 1.48
N PRO A 148 -11.34 22.86 1.72
CA PRO A 148 -10.64 24.09 1.32
C PRO A 148 -10.72 24.37 -0.18
N CYS A 149 -10.58 23.37 -1.04
CA CYS A 149 -10.76 23.54 -2.49
C CYS A 149 -12.18 24.01 -2.85
N ILE A 150 -13.21 23.38 -2.28
CA ILE A 150 -14.60 23.76 -2.52
C ILE A 150 -14.90 25.17 -1.99
N ARG A 151 -14.39 25.54 -0.81
CA ARG A 151 -14.56 26.89 -0.23
C ARG A 151 -13.89 27.98 -1.07
N LYS A 152 -12.85 27.65 -1.84
CA LYS A 152 -12.21 28.55 -2.81
C LYS A 152 -12.97 28.65 -4.15
N GLY A 153 -14.12 27.99 -4.29
CA GLY A 153 -14.95 28.04 -5.49
C GLY A 153 -14.53 27.04 -6.59
N LEU A 154 -13.64 26.08 -6.30
CA LEU A 154 -13.28 25.05 -7.27
C LEU A 154 -14.43 24.06 -7.48
N SER A 155 -14.54 23.53 -8.70
CA SER A 155 -15.54 22.51 -9.01
C SER A 155 -15.24 21.19 -8.27
N ARG A 156 -16.29 20.37 -8.05
CA ARG A 156 -16.15 19.07 -7.38
C ARG A 156 -15.15 18.16 -8.10
N GLY A 157 -15.16 18.15 -9.44
CA GLY A 157 -14.24 17.35 -10.24
C GLY A 157 -12.77 17.75 -10.02
N VAL A 158 -12.49 19.06 -9.99
CA VAL A 158 -11.14 19.58 -9.74
C VAL A 158 -10.69 19.27 -8.30
N ALA A 159 -11.57 19.39 -7.31
CA ALA A 159 -11.24 19.04 -5.92
C ALA A 159 -10.92 17.54 -5.75
N ILE A 160 -11.63 16.65 -6.46
CA ILE A 160 -11.32 15.21 -6.50
C ILE A 160 -9.96 14.99 -7.18
N LEU A 161 -9.70 15.63 -8.32
CA LEU A 161 -8.42 15.52 -9.03
C LEU A 161 -7.24 15.93 -8.13
N ILE A 162 -7.34 17.07 -7.43
CA ILE A 162 -6.31 17.54 -6.50
C ILE A 162 -6.12 16.53 -5.35
N SER A 163 -7.22 15.98 -4.82
CA SER A 163 -7.16 14.99 -3.73
C SER A 163 -6.42 13.72 -4.16
N PHE A 164 -6.71 13.22 -5.37
CA PHE A 164 -6.01 12.07 -5.94
C PHE A 164 -4.56 12.38 -6.28
N LEU A 165 -4.26 13.58 -6.78
CA LEU A 165 -2.90 14.01 -7.07
C LEU A 165 -2.02 14.03 -5.82
N VAL A 166 -2.51 14.65 -4.73
CA VAL A 166 -1.79 14.67 -3.45
C VAL A 166 -1.60 13.24 -2.93
N SER A 167 -2.64 12.41 -3.01
CA SER A 167 -2.55 11.00 -2.63
C SER A 167 -1.49 10.25 -3.46
N ALA A 168 -1.46 10.44 -4.78
CA ALA A 168 -0.51 9.80 -5.69
C ALA A 168 0.94 10.16 -5.37
N VAL A 169 1.20 11.44 -5.02
CA VAL A 169 2.54 11.89 -4.59
C VAL A 169 2.96 11.19 -3.30
N PHE A 170 2.09 11.11 -2.29
CA PHE A 170 2.40 10.40 -1.05
C PHE A 170 2.66 8.92 -1.27
N HIS A 171 1.87 8.24 -2.13
CA HIS A 171 2.09 6.84 -2.45
C HIS A 171 3.43 6.62 -3.17
N GLU A 172 3.80 7.49 -4.13
CA GLU A 172 5.11 7.42 -4.78
C GLU A 172 6.22 7.59 -3.76
N ILE A 173 6.14 8.57 -2.84
CA ILE A 173 7.16 8.76 -1.79
C ILE A 173 7.26 7.53 -0.88
N CYS A 174 6.12 6.97 -0.45
CA CYS A 174 6.08 5.80 0.42
C CYS A 174 6.70 4.54 -0.22
N VAL A 175 6.67 4.41 -1.55
CA VAL A 175 7.28 3.26 -2.25
C VAL A 175 8.69 3.60 -2.74
N ALA A 176 8.89 4.75 -3.34
CA ALA A 176 10.15 5.17 -3.95
C ALA A 176 11.27 5.36 -2.91
N VAL A 177 10.97 5.85 -1.71
CA VAL A 177 11.99 6.07 -0.66
C VAL A 177 12.55 4.74 -0.15
N PRO A 178 11.75 3.76 0.32
CA PRO A 178 12.28 2.46 0.77
C PRO A 178 12.92 1.65 -0.37
N CYS A 179 12.36 1.70 -1.58
CA CYS A 179 12.93 1.01 -2.74
C CYS A 179 14.13 1.76 -3.35
N HIS A 180 14.36 3.02 -2.94
CA HIS A 180 15.32 3.95 -3.55
C HIS A 180 15.18 4.06 -5.08
N ILE A 181 13.96 3.99 -5.62
CA ILE A 181 13.66 4.01 -7.06
C ILE A 181 12.53 4.99 -7.34
N PHE A 182 12.84 6.05 -8.10
CA PHE A 182 11.86 7.01 -8.59
C PHE A 182 11.50 6.68 -10.05
N LYS A 183 10.36 6.02 -10.25
CA LYS A 183 9.87 5.60 -11.57
C LYS A 183 8.41 6.01 -11.83
N PHE A 184 7.72 6.58 -10.84
CA PHE A 184 6.35 7.08 -10.94
C PHE A 184 5.29 6.00 -11.22
N TRP A 185 5.61 4.71 -11.04
CA TRP A 185 4.65 3.63 -11.25
C TRP A 185 3.47 3.70 -10.27
N ALA A 186 3.74 3.94 -8.98
CA ALA A 186 2.67 4.11 -7.98
C ALA A 186 1.86 5.39 -8.26
N PHE A 187 2.54 6.48 -8.65
CA PHE A 187 1.87 7.72 -9.05
C PHE A 187 0.86 7.50 -10.18
N PHE A 188 1.30 6.92 -11.30
CA PHE A 188 0.41 6.66 -12.44
C PHE A 188 -0.67 5.65 -12.09
N GLY A 189 -0.36 4.64 -11.27
CA GLY A 189 -1.34 3.66 -10.79
C GLY A 189 -2.50 4.29 -10.02
N ILE A 190 -2.23 5.26 -9.13
CA ILE A 190 -3.28 6.00 -8.41
C ILE A 190 -4.03 6.94 -9.35
N MET A 191 -3.34 7.67 -10.23
CA MET A 191 -3.99 8.59 -11.17
C MET A 191 -4.91 7.87 -12.17
N PHE A 192 -4.55 6.66 -12.59
CA PHE A 192 -5.37 5.82 -13.48
C PHE A 192 -6.70 5.40 -12.85
N GLN A 193 -6.83 5.47 -11.52
CA GLN A 193 -8.10 5.16 -10.85
C GLN A 193 -9.15 6.26 -11.04
N ILE A 194 -8.77 7.49 -11.41
CA ILE A 194 -9.72 8.58 -11.66
C ILE A 194 -10.68 8.21 -12.81
N PRO A 195 -10.21 7.82 -14.01
CA PRO A 195 -11.07 7.26 -15.06
C PRO A 195 -11.97 6.12 -14.56
N LEU A 196 -11.43 5.22 -13.74
CA LEU A 196 -12.18 4.07 -13.21
C LEU A 196 -13.30 4.50 -12.26
N VAL A 197 -13.11 5.56 -11.47
CA VAL A 197 -14.15 6.18 -10.64
C VAL A 197 -15.29 6.72 -11.51
N PHE A 198 -14.97 7.44 -12.59
CA PHE A 198 -16.01 7.95 -13.50
C PHE A 198 -16.73 6.83 -14.23
N LEU A 199 -15.99 5.81 -14.69
CA LEU A 199 -16.56 4.64 -15.35
C LEU A 199 -17.50 3.88 -14.43
N THR A 200 -17.08 3.57 -13.19
CA THR A 200 -17.92 2.83 -12.25
C THR A 200 -19.17 3.61 -11.82
N ARG A 201 -19.07 4.95 -11.68
CA ARG A 201 -20.27 5.80 -11.49
C ARG A 201 -21.22 5.75 -12.69
N TYR A 202 -20.71 5.94 -13.91
CA TYR A 202 -21.52 5.86 -15.12
C TYR A 202 -22.22 4.50 -15.27
N LEU A 203 -21.51 3.40 -15.00
CA LEU A 203 -22.08 2.05 -15.05
C LEU A 203 -23.11 1.82 -13.95
N GLN A 204 -22.88 2.33 -12.74
CA GLN A 204 -23.85 2.28 -11.65
C GLN A 204 -25.15 3.02 -12.03
N ASP A 205 -25.04 4.20 -12.63
CA ASP A 205 -26.18 5.00 -13.06
C ASP A 205 -26.94 4.34 -14.22
N LYS A 206 -26.21 3.70 -15.15
CA LYS A 206 -26.80 3.06 -16.33
C LYS A 206 -27.50 1.73 -16.02
N PHE A 207 -26.85 0.85 -15.26
CA PHE A 207 -27.34 -0.50 -15.04
C PHE A 207 -28.21 -0.63 -13.79
N GLN A 208 -28.16 0.34 -12.86
CA GLN A 208 -28.86 0.34 -11.57
C GLN A 208 -28.61 -0.92 -10.71
N ASN A 209 -27.72 -1.80 -11.16
CA ASN A 209 -27.38 -3.04 -10.47
C ASN A 209 -26.17 -2.80 -9.59
N ILE A 210 -26.41 -2.92 -8.29
CA ILE A 210 -25.45 -2.74 -7.20
C ILE A 210 -24.22 -3.67 -7.33
N MET A 211 -24.37 -4.83 -7.97
CA MET A 211 -23.29 -5.83 -8.04
C MET A 211 -22.25 -5.52 -9.12
N VAL A 212 -22.63 -4.86 -10.21
CA VAL A 212 -21.74 -4.65 -11.36
C VAL A 212 -20.51 -3.83 -10.96
N GLY A 213 -20.72 -2.73 -10.24
CA GLY A 213 -19.60 -1.89 -9.79
C GLY A 213 -18.71 -2.58 -8.74
N ASN A 214 -19.29 -3.42 -7.88
CA ASN A 214 -18.53 -4.25 -6.93
C ASN A 214 -17.65 -5.30 -7.64
N MET A 215 -18.21 -6.00 -8.64
CA MET A 215 -17.46 -6.97 -9.45
C MET A 215 -16.31 -6.30 -10.21
N ILE A 216 -16.55 -5.13 -10.82
CA ILE A 216 -15.52 -4.36 -11.52
C ILE A 216 -14.42 -3.93 -10.53
N PHE A 217 -14.79 -3.45 -9.35
CA PHE A 217 -13.84 -3.11 -8.30
C PHE A 217 -12.95 -4.31 -7.97
N TRP A 218 -13.52 -5.47 -7.60
CA TRP A 218 -12.75 -6.65 -7.24
C TRP A 218 -11.89 -7.18 -8.39
N PHE A 219 -12.38 -7.11 -9.62
CA PHE A 219 -11.63 -7.51 -10.81
C PHE A 219 -10.38 -6.63 -11.00
N PHE A 220 -10.54 -5.30 -11.06
CA PHE A 220 -9.43 -4.38 -11.23
C PHE A 220 -8.47 -4.43 -10.04
N PHE A 221 -9.01 -4.52 -8.85
CA PHE A 221 -8.25 -4.54 -7.60
C PHE A 221 -7.37 -5.80 -7.48
N SER A 222 -7.94 -6.98 -7.74
CA SER A 222 -7.27 -8.27 -7.55
C SER A 222 -6.33 -8.62 -8.71
N ILE A 223 -6.71 -8.29 -9.94
CA ILE A 223 -5.99 -8.76 -11.14
C ILE A 223 -5.04 -7.69 -11.66
N VAL A 224 -5.51 -6.44 -11.77
CA VAL A 224 -4.75 -5.40 -12.50
C VAL A 224 -3.90 -4.56 -11.56
N GLY A 225 -4.42 -4.15 -10.40
CA GLY A 225 -3.76 -3.16 -9.53
C GLY A 225 -2.51 -3.71 -8.84
N GLN A 226 -2.72 -4.56 -7.84
CA GLN A 226 -1.64 -5.01 -6.96
C GLN A 226 -0.58 -5.88 -7.64
N PRO A 227 -0.94 -6.88 -8.45
CA PRO A 227 0.05 -7.79 -9.03
C PRO A 227 0.96 -7.07 -10.02
N MET A 228 0.41 -6.12 -10.80
CA MET A 228 1.20 -5.29 -11.71
C MET A 228 2.17 -4.39 -10.95
N CYS A 229 1.74 -3.74 -9.87
CA CYS A 229 2.65 -2.94 -9.05
C CYS A 229 3.81 -3.77 -8.50
N VAL A 230 3.53 -4.97 -7.94
CA VAL A 230 4.57 -5.87 -7.42
C VAL A 230 5.55 -6.28 -8.53
N LEU A 231 5.05 -6.68 -9.70
CA LEU A 231 5.89 -7.07 -10.84
C LEU A 231 6.77 -5.92 -11.33
N LEU A 232 6.21 -4.72 -11.51
CA LEU A 232 6.93 -3.55 -12.00
C LEU A 232 8.07 -3.15 -11.04
N TYR A 233 7.76 -2.97 -9.76
CA TYR A 233 8.76 -2.57 -8.78
C TYR A 233 9.82 -3.66 -8.55
N TYR A 234 9.44 -4.94 -8.51
CA TYR A 234 10.41 -6.01 -8.34
C TYR A 234 11.42 -6.08 -9.49
N HIS A 235 10.93 -6.00 -10.74
CA HIS A 235 11.81 -6.03 -11.89
C HIS A 235 12.71 -4.78 -11.97
N ASP A 236 12.23 -3.61 -11.57
CA ASP A 236 13.07 -2.40 -11.48
C ASP A 236 14.16 -2.52 -10.41
N VAL A 237 13.84 -3.08 -9.23
CA VAL A 237 14.83 -3.35 -8.18
C VAL A 237 15.89 -4.35 -8.66
N MET A 238 15.47 -5.46 -9.27
CA MET A 238 16.41 -6.47 -9.79
C MET A 238 17.29 -5.93 -10.91
N ASN A 239 16.72 -5.17 -11.85
CA ASN A 239 17.48 -4.56 -12.94
C ASN A 239 18.56 -3.62 -12.39
N ARG A 240 18.24 -2.86 -11.34
CA ARG A 240 19.19 -1.99 -10.66
C ARG A 240 20.30 -2.79 -9.96
N GLN A 241 19.97 -3.86 -9.23
CA GLN A 241 20.97 -4.74 -8.62
C GLN A 241 21.90 -5.36 -9.66
N ALA A 242 21.36 -5.81 -10.80
CA ALA A 242 22.17 -6.33 -11.91
C ALA A 242 23.09 -5.26 -12.52
N GLN A 243 22.65 -4.00 -12.58
CA GLN A 243 23.52 -2.89 -13.03
C GLN A 243 24.64 -2.57 -12.04
N PHE A 244 24.36 -2.55 -10.73
CA PHE A 244 25.40 -2.34 -9.72
C PHE A 244 26.39 -3.51 -9.64
N GLY A 245 25.91 -4.75 -9.75
CA GLY A 245 26.79 -5.92 -9.81
C GLY A 245 27.70 -5.93 -11.04
N LYS A 246 27.25 -5.36 -12.16
CA LYS A 246 28.10 -5.16 -13.35
C LYS A 246 29.12 -4.03 -13.18
N MET A 247 28.82 -2.99 -12.40
CA MET A 247 29.80 -1.95 -12.07
C MET A 247 30.86 -2.42 -11.06
N GLN A 248 30.54 -3.39 -10.20
CA GLN A 248 31.46 -4.01 -9.23
C GLN A 248 32.18 -5.25 -9.80
N GLY A 249 32.49 -5.26 -11.10
CA GLY A 249 33.20 -6.36 -11.78
C GLY A 249 34.47 -6.82 -11.03
N PRO A 250 34.88 -8.09 -11.20
CA PRO A 250 35.76 -8.79 -10.26
C PRO A 250 37.08 -8.05 -10.11
N ILE A 251 37.48 -7.79 -8.86
CA ILE A 251 38.86 -7.45 -8.51
C ILE A 251 39.70 -8.62 -9.01
N ARG A 252 40.34 -8.46 -10.18
CA ARG A 252 41.36 -9.40 -10.66
C ARG A 252 42.47 -9.39 -9.63
N SER A 253 42.54 -10.40 -8.78
CA SER A 253 43.77 -10.74 -8.07
C SER A 253 44.75 -11.27 -9.11
N SER A 254 45.55 -10.39 -9.68
CA SER A 254 46.76 -10.77 -10.41
C SER A 254 47.79 -11.26 -9.39
N THR A 255 47.71 -12.52 -8.99
CA THR A 255 48.85 -13.23 -8.40
C THR A 255 49.90 -13.42 -9.50
N PRO A 256 51.14 -12.94 -9.33
CA PRO A 256 52.22 -13.25 -10.25
C PRO A 256 52.63 -14.70 -10.04
N THR A 257 52.59 -15.51 -11.10
CA THR A 257 53.23 -16.82 -11.16
C THR A 257 54.74 -16.62 -11.12
N THR A 258 55.36 -16.86 -9.97
CA THR A 258 56.80 -17.11 -9.84
C THR A 258 57.07 -18.51 -10.35
N THR A 259 57.64 -18.60 -11.55
CA THR A 259 58.39 -19.77 -12.00
C THR A 259 59.75 -19.71 -11.32
N ASP A 260 60.00 -20.61 -10.36
CA ASP A 260 61.35 -20.97 -9.95
C ASP A 260 61.57 -22.44 -10.32
N GLY A 261 62.60 -22.67 -11.11
CA GLY A 261 63.02 -23.99 -11.55
C GLY A 261 64.03 -24.65 -10.62
N THR A 262 64.32 -25.91 -10.96
CA THR A 262 65.47 -26.76 -10.58
C THR A 262 65.41 -27.37 -9.16
N ILE A 263 65.75 -28.65 -8.95
CA ILE A 263 66.83 -29.48 -9.53
C ILE A 263 66.41 -30.97 -9.57
N GLU A 264 66.62 -31.64 -10.72
CA GLU A 264 66.88 -33.09 -10.82
C GLU A 264 68.38 -33.35 -10.56
N ALA A 265 68.64 -34.46 -9.85
CA ALA A 265 69.90 -35.22 -9.62
C ALA A 265 71.25 -34.62 -10.06
#